data_AF-A0AAJ2Q1H6-F1
#
_entry.id   AF-A0AAJ2Q1H6-F1
#
_cell.length_a   1.000
_cell.length_b   1.000
_cell.length_c   1.000
_cell.angle_alpha   90.00
_cell.angle_beta   90.00
_cell.angle_gamma   90.00
#
_symmetry.space_group_name_H-M   'P 1'
#
loop_
_entity.id
_entity.type
_entity.pdbx_description
1 polymer ?
#
loop_
_entity_poly.entity_id
_entity_poly.type
_entity_poly.pdbx_seq_one_letter_code
_entity_poly.pdbx_strand_id
1 'polypeptide(L)'
;MHPPAPLGVIRQVAALARYGDLGAYARQIQRLGGCERPVRMEGHRLDVHAASGEIVREITDTDLPAGQLLIRCNNRRATRCGACAEIYRKDTFHLVTAGLSGGKGIGPAVAQHPRVFATFTAPSFGPVHN
;
A
#
# COMPACT_ATOMS: atom_id res chain seq x y z
N MET A 1 20.65 24.17 -16.01
CA MET A 1 19.30 24.03 -16.56
C MET A 1 18.62 22.85 -15.88
N HIS A 2 17.55 23.08 -15.11
CA HIS A 2 16.71 21.99 -14.61
C HIS A 2 15.87 21.45 -15.78
N PRO A 3 15.73 20.12 -15.94
CA PRO A 3 14.86 19.57 -16.97
C PRO A 3 13.43 20.07 -16.74
N PRO A 4 12.66 20.35 -17.81
CA PRO A 4 11.27 20.76 -17.66
C PRO A 4 10.49 19.66 -16.94
N ALA A 5 9.71 20.05 -15.93
CA ALA A 5 8.86 19.10 -15.22
C ALA A 5 7.94 18.39 -16.23
N PRO A 6 7.77 17.06 -16.15
CA PRO A 6 6.89 16.34 -17.04
C PRO A 6 5.49 16.96 -17.02
N LEU A 7 4.83 17.10 -18.18
CA LEU A 7 3.51 17.72 -18.29
C LEU A 7 2.45 17.10 -17.36
N GLY A 8 2.62 15.83 -16.97
CA GLY A 8 1.81 15.16 -15.95
C GLY A 8 1.94 15.76 -14.55
N VAL A 9 3.13 16.25 -14.17
CA VAL A 9 3.39 16.95 -12.91
C VAL A 9 2.69 18.30 -12.91
N ILE A 10 2.73 19.04 -14.02
CA ILE A 10 2.06 20.35 -14.15
C ILE A 10 0.53 20.19 -14.05
N ARG A 11 -0.06 19.17 -14.70
CA ARG A 11 -1.49 18.86 -14.57
C ARG A 11 -1.89 18.46 -13.14
N GLN A 12 -1.07 17.67 -12.45
CA GLN A 12 -1.31 17.35 -11.04
C GLN A 12 -1.22 18.61 -10.17
N VAL A 13 -0.16 19.42 -10.30
CA VAL A 13 0.00 20.67 -9.53
C VAL A 13 -1.13 21.66 -9.81
N ALA A 14 -1.60 21.78 -11.05
CA ALA A 14 -2.75 22.62 -11.40
C ALA A 14 -4.07 22.09 -10.83
N ALA A 15 -4.29 20.77 -10.79
CA ALA A 15 -5.42 20.18 -10.08
C ALA A 15 -5.34 20.46 -8.58
N LEU A 16 -4.14 20.42 -8.00
CA LEU A 16 -3.91 20.68 -6.58
C LEU A 16 -4.09 22.14 -6.17
N ALA A 17 -3.73 23.07 -7.07
CA ALA A 17 -4.01 24.50 -6.89
C ALA A 17 -5.52 24.79 -6.83
N ARG A 18 -6.37 23.92 -7.40
CA ARG A 18 -7.84 24.04 -7.32
C ARG A 18 -8.42 23.59 -5.98
N TYR A 19 -7.69 22.82 -5.17
CA TYR A 19 -8.19 22.24 -3.90
C TYR A 19 -7.72 22.97 -2.64
N GLY A 20 -6.95 24.06 -2.75
CA GLY A 20 -6.66 25.00 -1.67
C GLY A 20 -5.72 24.51 -0.55
N ASP A 21 -5.56 23.19 -0.34
CA ASP A 21 -4.70 22.61 0.71
C ASP A 21 -3.60 21.70 0.14
N LEU A 22 -2.54 22.35 -0.36
CA LEU A 22 -1.30 21.68 -0.80
C LEU A 22 -0.65 20.86 0.32
N GLY A 23 -0.81 21.28 1.59
CA GLY A 23 -0.22 20.61 2.73
C GLY A 23 -0.85 19.25 3.00
N ALA A 24 -2.17 19.17 2.98
CA ALA A 24 -2.88 17.90 3.15
C ALA A 24 -2.64 16.94 2.00
N TYR A 25 -2.54 17.45 0.77
CA TYR A 25 -2.14 16.63 -0.36
C TYR A 25 -0.73 16.08 -0.22
N ALA A 26 0.24 16.93 0.14
CA ALA A 26 1.63 16.50 0.36
C ALA A 26 1.70 15.40 1.43
N ARG A 27 0.94 15.53 2.52
CA ARG A 27 0.83 14.48 3.55
C ARG A 27 0.28 13.17 2.99
N GLN A 28 -0.73 13.21 2.12
CA GLN A 28 -1.29 12.00 1.49
C GLN A 28 -0.25 11.31 0.59
N ILE A 29 0.47 12.07 -0.23
CA ILE A 29 1.53 11.54 -1.10
C ILE A 29 2.70 10.98 -0.28
N GLN A 30 3.11 11.65 0.79
CA GLN A 30 4.17 11.15 1.68
C GLN A 30 3.83 9.77 2.27
N ARG A 31 2.56 9.52 2.62
CA ARG A 31 2.11 8.20 3.12
C ARG A 31 2.23 7.09 2.07
N LEU A 32 2.25 7.43 0.77
CA LEU A 32 2.49 6.45 -0.29
C LEU A 32 3.93 5.96 -0.32
N GLY A 33 4.86 6.64 0.38
CA GLY A 33 6.26 6.24 0.57
C GLY A 33 6.94 5.81 -0.73
N GLY A 34 6.79 6.61 -1.79
CA GLY A 34 7.41 6.39 -3.10
C GLY A 34 6.69 5.41 -4.02
N CYS A 35 5.46 4.97 -3.73
CA CYS A 35 4.71 4.10 -4.62
C CYS A 35 4.56 4.71 -6.02
N GLU A 36 5.02 4.00 -7.04
CA GLU A 36 5.07 4.47 -8.43
C GLU A 36 3.70 4.48 -9.12
N ARG A 37 2.77 3.62 -8.68
CA ARG A 37 1.45 3.43 -9.31
C ARG A 37 0.34 3.28 -8.25
N PRO A 38 0.09 4.31 -7.42
CA PRO A 38 -0.90 4.20 -6.34
C PRO A 38 -2.30 3.88 -6.89
N VAL A 39 -3.03 3.06 -6.14
CA VAL A 39 -4.43 2.74 -6.44
C VAL A 39 -5.30 3.89 -5.95
N ARG A 40 -6.26 4.26 -6.79
CA ARG A 40 -7.24 5.32 -6.55
C ARG A 40 -8.49 4.64 -6.02
N MET A 41 -8.88 4.98 -4.80
CA MET A 41 -10.05 4.41 -4.14
C MET A 41 -11.14 5.47 -4.08
N GLU A 42 -12.34 5.05 -4.47
CA GLU A 42 -13.56 5.82 -4.35
C GLU A 42 -14.41 5.23 -3.22
N GLY A 43 -15.15 6.09 -2.51
CA GLY A 43 -16.03 5.67 -1.42
C GLY A 43 -16.05 6.63 -0.23
N HIS A 44 -16.60 6.17 0.89
CA HIS A 44 -16.73 6.94 2.12
C HIS A 44 -16.25 6.15 3.34
N ARG A 45 -15.90 6.86 4.41
CA ARG A 45 -15.57 6.31 5.72
C ARG A 45 -16.50 6.86 6.77
N LEU A 46 -17.10 5.95 7.54
CA LEU A 46 -17.88 6.28 8.72
C LEU A 46 -17.05 5.97 9.96
N ASP A 47 -16.90 6.94 10.84
CA ASP A 47 -16.48 6.68 12.21
C ASP A 47 -17.73 6.51 13.05
N VAL A 48 -17.84 5.34 13.66
CA VAL A 48 -19.01 4.93 14.42
C VAL A 48 -18.60 4.79 15.89
N HIS A 49 -19.38 5.40 16.79
CA HIS A 49 -19.18 5.25 18.22
C HIS A 49 -19.46 3.80 18.62
N ALA A 50 -18.45 3.11 19.15
CA ALA A 50 -18.46 1.66 19.33
C ALA A 50 -19.60 1.13 20.23
N ALA A 51 -20.02 1.91 21.24
CA ALA A 51 -21.04 1.48 22.19
C ALA A 51 -22.48 1.82 21.76
N SER A 52 -22.70 2.95 21.07
CA SER A 52 -24.04 3.41 20.69
C SER A 52 -24.41 3.12 19.22
N GLY A 53 -23.42 2.85 18.38
CA GLY A 53 -23.63 2.71 16.93
C GLY A 53 -23.88 4.03 16.20
N GLU A 54 -23.78 5.16 16.90
CA GLU A 54 -23.96 6.49 16.31
C GLU A 54 -22.81 6.83 15.37
N ILE A 55 -23.13 7.38 14.19
CA ILE A 55 -22.13 7.90 13.26
C ILE A 55 -21.66 9.25 13.80
N VAL A 56 -20.42 9.30 14.28
CA VAL A 56 -19.81 10.53 14.80
C VAL A 56 -19.08 11.32 13.72
N ARG A 57 -18.77 10.67 12.59
CA ARG A 57 -18.16 11.35 11.43
C ARG A 57 -18.35 10.55 10.16
N GLU A 58 -18.63 11.27 9.09
CA GLU A 58 -18.59 10.75 7.71
C GLU A 58 -17.52 11.51 6.93
N ILE A 59 -16.79 10.80 6.06
CA ILE A 59 -15.80 11.38 5.15
C ILE A 59 -16.01 10.77 3.79
N THR A 60 -16.22 11.60 2.78
CA THR A 60 -16.31 11.16 1.39
C THR A 60 -14.97 11.35 0.71
N ASP A 61 -14.66 10.50 -0.27
CA ASP A 61 -13.44 10.57 -1.08
C ASP A 61 -13.26 11.93 -1.77
N THR A 62 -14.35 12.55 -2.23
CA THR A 62 -14.36 13.89 -2.82
C THR A 62 -13.84 14.99 -1.88
N ASP A 63 -13.97 14.78 -0.57
CA ASP A 63 -13.51 15.71 0.46
C ASP A 63 -12.01 15.53 0.77
N LEU A 64 -11.37 14.51 0.20
CA LEU A 64 -9.95 14.27 0.39
C LEU A 64 -9.11 15.23 -0.48
N PRO A 65 -7.88 15.57 -0.07
CA PRO A 65 -7.05 16.56 -0.77
C PRO A 65 -6.73 16.24 -2.23
N ALA A 66 -6.75 14.95 -2.61
CA ALA A 66 -6.57 14.50 -4.00
C ALA A 66 -7.89 14.29 -4.77
N GLY A 67 -9.04 14.62 -4.16
CA GLY A 67 -10.39 14.27 -4.62
C GLY A 67 -10.70 12.77 -4.55
N GLN A 68 -9.83 12.01 -3.90
CA GLN A 68 -9.88 10.54 -3.82
C GLN A 68 -8.87 10.03 -2.79
N LEU A 69 -9.09 8.81 -2.29
CA LEU A 69 -8.12 8.15 -1.42
C LEU A 69 -7.03 7.47 -2.26
N LEU A 70 -5.78 7.87 -2.08
CA LEU A 70 -4.63 7.19 -2.67
C LEU A 70 -4.07 6.16 -1.70
N ILE A 71 -3.94 4.91 -2.16
CA ILE A 71 -3.27 3.85 -1.42
C ILE A 71 -2.10 3.26 -2.21
N ARG A 72 -1.15 2.64 -1.51
CA ARG A 72 -0.02 1.95 -2.12
C ARG A 72 -0.51 0.78 -2.99
N CYS A 73 0.17 0.52 -4.10
CA CYS A 73 -0.20 -0.59 -5.00
C CYS A 73 0.11 -1.98 -4.44
N ASN A 74 0.96 -2.06 -3.41
CA ASN A 74 1.42 -3.30 -2.78
C ASN A 74 1.93 -4.36 -3.77
N ASN A 75 2.41 -3.93 -4.94
CA ASN A 75 2.96 -4.85 -5.92
C ASN A 75 4.31 -5.38 -5.43
N ARG A 76 4.42 -6.70 -5.28
CA ARG A 76 5.67 -7.37 -4.86
C ARG A 76 6.77 -7.37 -5.92
N ARG A 77 6.45 -7.04 -7.19
CA ARG A 77 7.42 -7.09 -8.29
C ARG A 77 8.15 -5.76 -8.40
N ALA A 78 9.47 -5.78 -8.21
CA ALA A 78 10.33 -4.61 -8.37
C ALA A 78 10.20 -3.98 -9.77
N THR A 79 9.95 -4.79 -10.81
CA THR A 79 9.70 -4.31 -12.18
C THR A 79 8.38 -3.55 -12.36
N ARG A 80 7.48 -3.58 -11.38
CA ARG A 80 6.18 -2.87 -11.40
C ARG A 80 6.14 -1.69 -10.44
N CYS A 81 6.81 -1.80 -9.30
CA CYS A 81 6.96 -0.74 -8.30
C CYS A 81 8.11 -1.11 -7.34
N GLY A 82 9.25 -0.44 -7.47
CA GLY A 82 10.43 -0.69 -6.63
C GLY A 82 10.16 -0.38 -5.16
N ALA A 83 9.47 0.72 -4.87
CA ALA A 83 9.18 1.14 -3.50
C ALA A 83 8.27 0.18 -2.73
N CYS A 84 7.25 -0.42 -3.38
CA CYS A 84 6.38 -1.40 -2.73
C CYS A 84 7.07 -2.77 -2.61
N ALA A 85 7.82 -3.18 -3.63
CA ALA A 85 8.58 -4.43 -3.59
C ALA A 85 9.62 -4.44 -2.46
N GLU A 86 10.25 -3.30 -2.18
CA GLU A 86 11.26 -3.20 -1.12
C GLU A 86 10.66 -3.36 0.29
N ILE A 87 9.48 -2.79 0.55
CA ILE A 87 8.76 -3.02 1.82
C ILE A 87 8.41 -4.51 1.95
N TYR A 88 7.81 -5.08 0.90
CA TYR A 88 7.46 -6.50 0.88
C TYR A 88 8.67 -7.41 1.15
N ARG A 89 9.84 -7.09 0.58
CA ARG A 89 11.08 -7.82 0.79
C ARG A 89 11.55 -7.77 2.24
N LYS A 90 11.50 -6.58 2.88
CA LYS A 90 11.86 -6.41 4.30
C LYS A 90 10.91 -7.16 5.23
N ASP A 91 9.60 -7.09 4.97
CA ASP A 91 8.60 -7.80 5.76
C ASP A 91 8.77 -9.32 5.64
N THR A 92 8.95 -9.81 4.41
CA THR A 92 9.19 -11.24 4.14
C THR A 92 10.49 -11.71 4.79
N PHE A 93 11.56 -10.93 4.73
CA PHE A 93 12.81 -11.25 5.42
C PHE A 93 12.57 -11.50 6.91
N HIS A 94 11.89 -10.56 7.59
CA HIS A 94 11.63 -10.72 9.01
C HIS A 94 10.73 -11.92 9.33
N LEU A 95 9.72 -12.20 8.49
CA LEU A 95 8.87 -13.39 8.65
C LEU A 95 9.68 -14.69 8.54
N VAL A 96 10.50 -14.80 7.48
CA VAL A 96 11.33 -15.98 7.22
C VAL A 96 12.38 -16.15 8.32
N THR A 97 13.11 -15.11 8.68
CA THR A 97 14.15 -15.17 9.72
C THR A 97 13.55 -15.54 11.08
N ALA A 98 12.42 -14.94 11.47
CA ALA A 98 11.76 -15.29 12.73
C ALA A 98 11.31 -16.75 12.76
N GLY A 99 10.81 -17.29 11.64
CA GLY A 99 10.43 -18.70 11.52
C GLY A 99 11.60 -19.68 11.47
N LEU A 100 12.81 -19.22 11.15
CA LEU A 100 14.01 -20.08 11.05
C LEU A 100 14.87 -20.06 12.32
N SER A 101 14.89 -18.95 13.04
CA SER A 101 15.84 -18.73 14.14
C SER A 101 15.20 -18.15 15.41
N GLY A 102 13.91 -17.82 15.39
CA GLY A 102 13.24 -17.08 16.46
C GLY A 102 13.37 -15.56 16.31
N GLY A 103 12.76 -14.81 17.24
CA GLY A 103 12.63 -13.36 17.19
C GLY A 103 11.19 -12.89 16.93
N LYS A 104 10.91 -11.60 17.12
CA LYS A 104 9.55 -11.01 16.98
C LYS A 104 8.46 -11.78 17.76
N GLY A 105 8.77 -12.24 18.97
CA GLY A 105 7.85 -13.03 19.80
C GLY A 105 7.91 -14.55 19.56
N ILE A 106 8.71 -15.03 18.61
CA ILE A 106 8.96 -16.45 18.38
C ILE A 106 10.18 -16.91 19.19
N GLY A 107 10.03 -17.99 19.95
CA GLY A 107 11.10 -18.54 20.79
C GLY A 107 12.22 -19.23 19.99
N PRO A 108 13.43 -19.39 20.58
CA PRO A 108 14.59 -19.95 19.88
C PRO A 108 14.43 -21.45 19.55
N ALA A 109 13.51 -22.16 20.22
CA ALA A 109 13.22 -23.56 19.96
C ALA A 109 12.76 -23.82 18.50
N VAL A 110 12.26 -22.80 17.81
CA VAL A 110 11.84 -22.93 16.40
C VAL A 110 12.99 -23.41 15.49
N ALA A 111 14.24 -23.07 15.84
CA ALA A 111 15.42 -23.46 15.10
C ALA A 111 15.68 -24.99 15.12
N GLN A 112 15.06 -25.71 16.06
CA GLN A 112 15.19 -27.16 16.22
C GLN A 112 14.19 -27.93 15.34
N HIS A 113 13.19 -27.26 14.76
CA HIS A 113 12.21 -27.93 13.90
C HIS A 113 12.79 -28.30 12.52
N PRO A 114 12.38 -29.44 11.94
CA PRO A 114 12.67 -29.76 10.54
C PRO A 114 12.15 -28.67 9.60
N ARG A 115 12.96 -28.29 8.60
CA ARG A 115 12.64 -27.22 7.63
C ARG A 115 12.54 -27.81 6.24
N VAL A 116 11.48 -27.45 5.52
CA VAL A 116 11.23 -27.91 4.16
C VAL A 116 11.06 -26.69 3.24
N PHE A 117 11.83 -26.64 2.16
CA PHE A 117 11.59 -25.70 1.07
C PHE A 117 10.76 -26.40 -0.01
N ALA A 118 9.43 -26.39 0.17
CA ALA A 118 8.50 -27.02 -0.76
C ALA A 118 8.15 -26.06 -1.90
N THR A 119 8.23 -26.55 -3.14
CA THR A 119 7.72 -25.84 -4.32
C THR A 119 6.39 -26.45 -4.70
N PHE A 120 5.32 -25.65 -4.65
CA PHE A 120 4.00 -26.06 -5.09
C PHE A 120 3.76 -25.51 -6.50
N THR A 121 3.50 -26.41 -7.45
CA THR A 121 2.92 -26.03 -8.74
C THR A 121 1.45 -25.71 -8.46
N ALA A 122 1.01 -24.50 -8.80
CA ALA A 122 -0.41 -24.16 -8.69
C ALA A 122 -1.24 -25.21 -9.46
N PRO A 123 -2.39 -25.66 -8.93
CA PRO A 123 -3.29 -26.48 -9.73
C PRO A 123 -3.58 -25.71 -11.03
N SER A 124 -3.49 -26.39 -12.19
CA SER A 124 -3.89 -25.78 -13.45
C SER A 124 -5.29 -25.21 -13.27
N PHE A 125 -5.55 -23.98 -13.74
CA PHE A 125 -6.85 -23.29 -13.60
C PHE A 125 -8.03 -24.00 -14.29
N GLY A 126 -7.88 -25.25 -14.74
CA GLY A 126 -8.84 -25.94 -15.59
C GLY A 126 -9.00 -25.25 -16.95
N PRO A 127 -9.92 -25.74 -17.80
CA PRO A 127 -10.36 -25.00 -18.98
C PRO A 127 -10.98 -23.67 -18.54
N VAL A 128 -10.34 -22.55 -18.88
CA VAL A 128 -10.97 -21.23 -18.74
C VAL A 128 -11.90 -21.09 -19.93
N HIS A 129 -13.20 -21.31 -19.71
CA HIS A 129 -14.21 -21.05 -20.74
C HIS A 129 -14.16 -19.56 -21.10
N ASN A 130 -14.01 -19.26 -22.39
CA ASN A 130 -14.29 -17.95 -22.98
C ASN A 130 -15.74 -17.93 -23.47
#